data_AF-A0A7X7HUC5-F1
#
_entry.id   AF-A0A7X7HUC5-F1
#
_cell.length_a   1.000
_cell.length_b   1.000
_cell.length_c   1.000
_cell.angle_alpha   90.00
_cell.angle_beta   90.00
_cell.angle_gamma   90.00
#
_symmetry.space_group_name_H-M   'P 1'
#
loop_
_entity.id
_entity.type
_entity.pdbx_description
1 polymer ?
#
loop_
_entity_poly.entity_id
_entity_poly.type
_entity_poly.pdbx_seq_one_letter_code
_entity_poly.pdbx_strand_id
1 'polypeptide(L)' 'RVEGDKTAAGITARAADIDMTGLDTPLEDVEAALAVDPEEWRRELPLITEWLEFCGPKVPAEVHAEFAALKERLG' A
#
# COMPACT_ATOMS: atom_id res chain seq x y z
N ARG A 1 13.92 -17.65 -2.14
CA ARG A 1 13.03 -16.64 -1.52
C ARG A 1 13.56 -15.29 -1.97
N VAL A 2 12.82 -14.59 -2.81
CA VAL A 2 13.11 -13.18 -3.10
C VAL A 2 12.47 -12.34 -1.99
N GLU A 3 13.13 -11.24 -1.63
CA GLU A 3 12.62 -10.29 -0.64
C GLU A 3 11.74 -9.23 -1.32
N GLY A 4 11.26 -8.26 -0.56
CA GLY A 4 10.53 -7.11 -1.09
C GLY A 4 10.82 -5.89 -0.24
N ASP A 5 10.53 -4.71 -0.78
CA ASP A 5 10.78 -3.45 -0.08
C ASP A 5 9.70 -3.22 0.97
N LYS A 6 10.13 -2.73 2.14
CA LYS A 6 9.22 -2.30 3.19
C LYS A 6 8.66 -0.93 2.82
N THR A 7 7.36 -0.86 2.58
CA THR A 7 6.62 0.35 2.22
C THR A 7 5.52 0.64 3.23
N ALA A 8 4.86 1.79 3.11
CA ALA A 8 3.69 2.13 3.94
C ALA A 8 2.53 1.12 3.76
N ALA A 9 2.45 0.50 2.58
CA ALA A 9 1.46 -0.51 2.22
C ALA A 9 1.83 -1.94 2.68
N GLY A 10 3.03 -2.15 3.23
CA GLY A 10 3.50 -3.46 3.69
C GLY A 10 4.81 -3.87 2.99
N ILE A 11 4.88 -5.12 2.51
CA ILE A 11 6.02 -5.60 1.71
C ILE A 11 5.61 -5.55 0.25
N THR A 12 6.25 -4.68 -0.53
CA THR A 12 6.02 -4.54 -1.97
C THR A 12 7.12 -5.26 -2.74
N ALA A 13 6.76 -6.00 -3.78
CA ALA A 13 7.76 -6.67 -4.63
C ALA A 13 8.64 -5.63 -5.33
N ARG A 14 9.90 -6.00 -5.59
CA ARG A 14 10.74 -5.25 -6.54
C ARG A 14 10.43 -5.78 -7.94
N ALA A 15 10.32 -4.89 -8.93
CA ALA A 15 10.01 -5.32 -10.31
C ALA A 15 11.02 -6.37 -10.83
N ALA A 16 12.30 -6.21 -10.48
CA ALA A 16 13.37 -7.15 -10.82
C ALA A 16 13.25 -8.55 -10.18
N ASP A 17 12.41 -8.71 -9.15
CA ASP A 17 12.14 -10.00 -8.50
C ASP A 17 10.95 -10.75 -9.11
N ILE A 18 10.22 -10.11 -10.04
CA ILE A 18 9.08 -10.70 -10.74
C ILE A 18 9.59 -11.41 -12.00
N ASP A 19 9.16 -12.67 -12.19
CA ASP A 19 9.39 -13.37 -13.44
C ASP A 19 8.53 -12.76 -14.55
N MET A 20 9.18 -12.08 -15.49
CA MET A 20 8.56 -11.40 -16.63
C MET A 20 8.51 -12.28 -17.90
N THR A 21 8.84 -13.57 -17.80
CA THR A 21 8.88 -14.47 -18.96
C THR A 21 7.53 -14.52 -19.68
N GLY A 22 7.52 -14.08 -20.94
CA GLY A 22 6.33 -14.08 -21.79
C GLY A 22 5.46 -12.82 -21.70
N LEU A 23 5.88 -11.82 -20.92
CA LEU A 23 5.22 -10.51 -20.85
C LEU A 23 5.93 -9.49 -21.75
N ASP A 24 5.17 -8.87 -22.66
CA ASP A 24 5.64 -7.79 -23.54
C ASP A 24 5.28 -6.44 -22.90
N THR A 25 5.95 -6.10 -21.80
CA THR A 25 5.75 -4.84 -21.07
C THR A 25 7.09 -4.31 -20.57
N PRO A 26 7.36 -3.01 -20.70
CA PRO A 26 8.55 -2.39 -20.14
C PRO A 26 8.67 -2.61 -18.62
N LEU A 27 9.89 -2.82 -18.12
CA LEU A 27 10.13 -2.97 -16.67
C LEU A 27 9.72 -1.70 -15.90
N GLU A 28 9.90 -0.52 -16.51
CA GLU A 28 9.52 0.79 -15.96
C GLU A 28 8.02 0.88 -15.65
N ASP A 29 7.15 0.27 -16.46
CA ASP A 29 5.71 0.23 -16.21
C ASP A 29 5.40 -0.63 -14.98
N VAL A 30 6.15 -1.71 -14.77
CA VAL A 30 6.02 -2.57 -13.59
C VAL A 30 6.54 -1.87 -12.34
N GLU A 31 7.66 -1.17 -12.44
CA GLU A 31 8.19 -0.33 -11.36
C GLU A 31 7.19 0.75 -10.96
N ALA A 32 6.59 1.43 -11.94
CA ALA A 32 5.55 2.43 -11.69
C ALA A 32 4.30 1.81 -11.03
N ALA A 33 3.86 0.63 -11.47
CA ALA A 33 2.73 -0.08 -10.88
C ALA A 33 2.99 -0.54 -9.43
N LEU A 34 4.25 -0.79 -9.08
CA LEU A 34 4.68 -1.20 -7.73
C LEU A 34 5.05 0.00 -6.84
N ALA A 35 5.07 1.22 -7.37
CA ALA A 35 5.46 2.38 -6.60
C ALA A 35 4.48 2.64 -5.44
N VAL A 36 5.04 2.90 -4.26
CA VAL A 36 4.28 3.33 -3.08
C VAL A 36 4.74 4.73 -2.72
N ASP A 37 4.01 5.74 -3.20
CA ASP A 37 4.28 7.15 -2.92
C ASP A 37 3.65 7.57 -1.57
N PRO A 38 4.46 7.96 -0.56
CA PRO A 38 3.93 8.41 0.73
C PRO A 38 2.98 9.60 0.65
N GLU A 39 3.17 10.54 -0.28
CA GLU A 39 2.28 11.71 -0.43
C GLU A 39 0.92 11.32 -1.00
N GLU A 40 0.88 10.39 -1.96
CA GLU A 40 -0.39 9.84 -2.46
C GLU A 40 -1.14 9.12 -1.35
N TRP A 41 -0.45 8.29 -0.56
CA TRP A 41 -1.05 7.60 0.57
C TRP A 41 -1.52 8.55 1.67
N ARG A 42 -0.82 9.66 1.92
CA ARG A 42 -1.31 10.70 2.86
C ARG A 42 -2.61 11.35 2.38
N ARG A 43 -2.79 11.52 1.07
CA ARG A 43 -4.04 12.02 0.48
C ARG A 43 -5.21 11.03 0.60
N GLU A 44 -4.93 9.73 0.72
CA GLU A 44 -5.95 8.68 0.96
C GLU A 44 -6.43 8.60 2.41
N LEU A 45 -5.61 9.02 3.39
CA LEU A 45 -5.97 8.98 4.82
C LEU A 45 -7.34 9.62 5.15
N PRO A 46 -7.70 10.83 4.67
CA PRO A 46 -9.04 11.38 4.92
C PRO A 46 -10.16 10.54 4.30
N LEU A 47 -9.95 9.94 3.12
CA LEU A 47 -10.94 9.10 2.45
C LEU A 47 -11.19 7.79 3.22
N ILE A 48 -10.11 7.17 3.71
CA ILE A 48 -10.21 5.99 4.58
C ILE A 48 -10.91 6.35 5.89
N THR A 49 -10.63 7.53 6.46
CA THR A 49 -11.30 8.01 7.68
C THR A 49 -12.81 8.12 7.47
N GLU A 50 -13.24 8.81 6.40
CA GLU A 50 -14.65 8.94 6.04
C GLU A 50 -15.32 7.58 5.83
N TRP A 51 -14.62 6.65 5.16
CA TRP A 51 -15.14 5.30 4.93
C TRP A 51 -15.33 4.50 6.23
N LEU A 52 -14.35 4.54 7.14
CA LEU A 52 -14.45 3.86 8.43
C LEU A 52 -15.56 4.45 9.29
N GLU A 53 -15.76 5.77 9.25
CA GLU A 53 -16.89 6.45 9.90
C GLU A 53 -18.24 6.02 9.31
N PHE A 54 -18.33 5.93 7.98
CA PHE A 54 -19.52 5.45 7.28
C PHE A 54 -19.89 4.01 7.64
N CYS A 55 -18.90 3.12 7.76
CA CYS A 55 -19.12 1.74 8.22
C CYS A 55 -19.68 1.66 9.66
N GLY A 56 -19.49 2.72 10.45
CA GLY A 56 -20.14 2.91 11.73
C GLY A 56 -19.54 2.09 12.88
N PRO A 57 -20.24 2.01 14.02
CA PRO A 57 -19.65 1.55 15.29
C PRO A 57 -19.34 0.05 15.36
N LYS A 58 -19.64 -0.72 14.30
CA LYS A 58 -19.35 -2.16 14.23
C LYS A 58 -18.01 -2.47 13.59
N VAL A 59 -17.28 -1.47 13.10
CA VAL A 59 -15.90 -1.65 12.65
C VAL A 59 -15.07 -2.15 13.84
N PRO A 60 -14.37 -3.28 13.72
CA PRO A 60 -13.57 -3.82 14.81
C PRO A 60 -12.45 -2.87 15.25
N ALA A 61 -12.10 -2.89 16.53
CA ALA A 61 -11.03 -2.06 17.08
C ALA A 61 -9.68 -2.33 16.39
N GLU A 62 -9.47 -3.57 15.97
CA GLU A 62 -8.28 -4.01 15.23
C GLU A 62 -8.15 -3.28 13.88
N VAL A 63 -9.26 -3.01 13.18
CA VAL A 63 -9.22 -2.25 11.91
C VAL A 63 -8.79 -0.81 12.15
N HIS A 64 -9.28 -0.19 13.23
CA HIS A 64 -8.82 1.14 13.63
C HIS A 64 -7.35 1.16 14.06
N ALA A 65 -6.87 0.10 14.70
CA ALA A 65 -5.46 -0.04 15.07
C ALA A 65 -4.56 -0.16 13.82
N GLU A 66 -4.95 -0.95 12.82
CA GLU A 66 -4.22 -1.03 11.54
C GLU A 66 -4.20 0.31 10.81
N PHE A 67 -5.30 1.07 10.84
CA PHE A 67 -5.34 2.41 10.27
C PHE A 67 -4.44 3.41 11.02
N ALA A 68 -4.38 3.33 12.35
CA ALA A 68 -3.43 4.12 13.14
C ALA A 68 -1.97 3.77 12.80
N ALA A 69 -1.66 2.47 12.68
CA ALA A 69 -0.33 2.00 12.29
C ALA A 69 0.05 2.46 10.87
N LEU A 70 -0.91 2.54 9.94
CA LEU A 70 -0.68 3.12 8.62
C LEU A 70 -0.27 4.60 8.71
N LYS A 71 -0.99 5.39 9.52
CA LYS A 71 -0.64 6.81 9.74
C LYS A 71 0.77 6.96 10.31
N GLU A 72 1.13 6.14 11.29
CA GLU A 72 2.48 6.14 11.89
C GLU A 72 3.57 5.79 10.87
N ARG A 73 3.32 4.82 9.98
CA ARG A 73 4.29 4.47 8.91
C ARG A 73 4.49 5.60 7.90
N LEU A 74 3.48 6.44 7.68
CA LEU A 74 3.55 7.55 6.74
C LEU A 74 4.23 8.79 7.33
N GLY A 75 4.36 8.89 8.66
CA GLY A 75 4.95 10.05 9.34
C GLY A 75 4.02 11.26 9.40
#